data_AF-A0A9R1BGM7-F1
#
_entry.id   AF-A0A9R1BGM7-F1
#
_cell.length_a   1.000
_cell.length_b   1.000
_cell.length_c   1.000
_cell.angle_alpha   90.00
_cell.angle_beta   90.00
_cell.angle_gamma   90.00
#
_symmetry.space_group_name_H-M   'P 1'
#
loop_
_entity.id
_entity.type
_entity.pdbx_description
1 polymer ?
#
loop_
_entity_poly.entity_id
_entity_poly.type
_entity_poly.pdbx_seq_one_letter_code
_entity_poly.pdbx_strand_id
1 'polypeptide(L)'
;MEELISSGLAGMDLSIFRGGEGEAEAEGDNHDEDINSTPPPCSCPLPPPPETTTQEEEEEEEEEVYREEDRIGRFRGLWESRFAGKFGSFDDQTSLGPMRFTFGPIPSYARPHCTMQIFSVRVADLEDGLRWPLHVHGLVAARDTSDHNRNFLFSRTRDNCQVLTQQDPYLLLTGPSRAIVIIDPITIEFQLKVKSKTDPEEDEMLAFGIFNYPQTYLATHVIRSGILCDRCTIELAYAPLDPLVEATIIGVRIIDDVWPEGLRGRVVAEVTTVREGEVLLLDSRDGKMPISPSTGAVELSRHVVSVDLEGGKLVVSVVASPQIAGKEDGDDGGGAAVVVARGEAVFAPERAGTSNGTCDLGFCKVEVAVAWSLVSSLWNERRALAKLAEERA
;
A
#
# COMPACT_ATOMS: atom_id res chain seq x y z
N MET A 1 -32.47 13.71 9.46
CA MET A 1 -31.66 14.56 8.55
C MET A 1 -30.29 13.91 8.46
N GLU A 2 -30.18 12.63 8.10
CA GLU A 2 -30.66 12.00 6.84
C GLU A 2 -30.14 12.72 5.60
N GLU A 3 -29.39 11.95 4.81
CA GLU A 3 -29.10 12.05 3.36
C GLU A 3 -28.26 13.27 2.92
N LEU A 4 -27.15 13.14 2.19
CA LEU A 4 -26.92 12.35 0.97
C LEU A 4 -25.45 11.92 0.82
N ILE A 5 -25.28 10.65 0.45
CA ILE A 5 -24.11 10.04 -0.20
C ILE A 5 -24.17 10.37 -1.70
N SER A 6 -23.04 10.58 -2.37
CA SER A 6 -22.69 9.90 -3.64
C SER A 6 -21.58 10.59 -4.44
N SER A 7 -20.78 9.75 -5.09
CA SER A 7 -19.82 10.01 -6.18
C SER A 7 -18.36 10.32 -5.79
N GLY A 8 -17.65 9.28 -5.33
CA GLY A 8 -16.19 9.16 -5.45
C GLY A 8 -15.73 8.84 -6.88
N LEU A 9 -16.36 9.44 -7.90
CA LEU A 9 -15.99 9.36 -9.31
C LEU A 9 -16.03 10.77 -9.89
N ALA A 10 -14.98 11.54 -9.63
CA ALA A 10 -14.71 12.77 -10.37
C ALA A 10 -13.20 12.89 -10.56
N GLY A 11 -12.76 12.84 -11.81
CA GLY A 11 -11.39 13.20 -12.19
C GLY A 11 -10.56 12.10 -12.87
N MET A 12 -11.13 11.38 -13.84
CA MET A 12 -10.31 10.78 -14.90
C MET A 12 -10.53 11.59 -16.18
N ASP A 13 -9.71 12.62 -16.37
CA ASP A 13 -9.60 13.26 -17.67
C ASP A 13 -8.68 12.40 -18.56
N LEU A 14 -9.29 11.61 -19.44
CA LEU A 14 -8.62 10.75 -20.41
C LEU A 14 -8.21 11.50 -21.69
N SER A 15 -8.31 12.83 -21.74
CA SER A 15 -8.03 13.61 -22.95
C SER A 15 -6.55 13.89 -23.23
N ILE A 16 -5.61 13.48 -22.36
CA ILE A 16 -4.16 13.68 -22.57
C ILE A 16 -3.53 12.63 -23.52
N PHE A 17 -4.29 11.63 -24.00
CA PHE A 17 -3.79 10.54 -24.85
C PHE A 17 -4.18 10.64 -26.33
N ARG A 18 -4.26 11.85 -26.91
CA ARG A 18 -4.34 12.00 -28.37
C ARG A 18 -3.17 12.83 -28.89
N GLY A 19 -2.23 12.13 -29.54
CA GLY A 19 -1.16 12.75 -30.32
C GLY A 19 -1.75 13.59 -31.45
N GLY A 20 -1.22 14.81 -31.59
CA GLY A 20 -1.57 15.71 -32.67
C GLY A 20 -0.79 15.41 -33.94
N GLU A 21 -1.49 15.40 -35.07
CA GLU A 21 -0.94 15.61 -36.40
C GLU A 21 -1.73 16.76 -37.07
N GLY A 22 -1.01 17.81 -37.45
CA GLY A 22 -1.06 18.43 -38.78
C GLY A 22 -2.31 19.21 -39.26
N GLU A 23 -2.05 20.50 -39.54
CA GLU A 23 -2.62 21.32 -40.64
C GLU A 23 -4.03 21.91 -40.45
N ALA A 24 -4.42 23.07 -40.98
CA ALA A 24 -3.82 24.35 -41.39
C ALA A 24 -5.00 25.25 -41.82
N GLU A 25 -4.89 26.57 -41.59
CA GLU A 25 -5.55 27.69 -42.31
C GLU A 25 -7.09 27.83 -42.33
N ALA A 26 -7.61 28.98 -41.88
CA ALA A 26 -7.98 30.12 -42.76
C ALA A 26 -8.80 31.21 -42.01
N GLU A 27 -8.54 32.45 -42.41
CA GLU A 27 -9.03 33.74 -41.93
C GLU A 27 -10.55 33.99 -42.16
N GLY A 28 -11.12 34.98 -41.46
CA GLY A 28 -12.46 35.51 -41.75
C GLY A 28 -12.93 36.64 -40.83
N ASP A 29 -12.60 37.87 -41.21
CA ASP A 29 -12.90 39.20 -40.65
C ASP A 29 -14.43 39.53 -40.56
N ASN A 30 -14.93 40.12 -39.46
CA ASN A 30 -15.32 41.53 -39.22
C ASN A 30 -16.71 42.07 -39.66
N HIS A 31 -17.29 42.88 -38.74
CA HIS A 31 -18.23 44.03 -38.86
C HIS A 31 -19.74 43.74 -38.99
N ASP A 32 -20.60 44.17 -38.05
CA ASP A 32 -21.03 45.53 -37.59
C ASP A 32 -22.24 46.09 -38.38
N GLU A 33 -23.38 46.29 -37.72
CA GLU A 33 -24.02 47.61 -37.47
C GLU A 33 -25.51 47.51 -37.06
N ASP A 34 -25.85 48.31 -36.04
CA ASP A 34 -27.15 48.64 -35.43
C ASP A 34 -28.13 49.34 -36.44
N ILE A 35 -29.45 49.50 -36.24
CA ILE A 35 -30.12 50.49 -35.35
C ILE A 35 -31.69 50.36 -35.42
N ASN A 36 -32.34 50.46 -34.25
CA ASN A 36 -33.70 50.95 -33.84
C ASN A 36 -35.06 50.23 -34.11
N SER A 37 -35.75 49.82 -33.02
CA SER A 37 -36.91 50.43 -32.29
C SER A 37 -38.31 50.20 -32.93
N THR A 38 -39.39 49.63 -32.34
CA THR A 38 -40.11 49.77 -31.03
C THR A 38 -41.24 48.66 -30.96
N PRO A 39 -41.92 48.32 -29.82
CA PRO A 39 -42.66 47.05 -29.58
C PRO A 39 -44.23 47.15 -29.64
N PRO A 40 -45.03 46.20 -29.08
CA PRO A 40 -45.46 44.86 -29.56
C PRO A 40 -46.97 44.82 -29.96
N PRO A 41 -47.57 43.66 -30.32
CA PRO A 41 -48.56 43.05 -29.39
C PRO A 41 -48.64 41.50 -29.39
N CYS A 42 -49.31 40.96 -28.38
CA CYS A 42 -49.52 39.53 -28.10
C CYS A 42 -50.61 38.84 -28.96
N SER A 43 -50.43 37.51 -29.10
CA SER A 43 -51.42 36.42 -29.22
C SER A 43 -52.09 36.10 -30.57
N CYS A 44 -51.76 34.94 -31.15
CA CYS A 44 -52.70 33.86 -31.56
C CYS A 44 -51.92 32.54 -31.88
N PRO A 45 -52.55 31.34 -31.79
CA PRO A 45 -51.89 30.07 -31.45
C PRO A 45 -51.46 29.21 -32.65
N LEU A 46 -50.45 28.35 -32.46
CA LEU A 46 -49.96 27.34 -33.42
C LEU A 46 -50.69 25.98 -33.23
N PRO A 47 -50.88 25.19 -34.32
CA PRO A 47 -51.71 23.97 -34.36
C PRO A 47 -51.06 22.74 -33.69
N PRO A 48 -51.83 21.67 -33.38
CA PRO A 48 -51.32 20.52 -32.64
C PRO A 48 -50.34 19.68 -33.48
N PRO A 49 -49.35 19.03 -32.83
CA PRO A 49 -48.36 18.19 -33.51
C PRO A 49 -48.94 16.84 -33.96
N PRO A 50 -48.36 16.20 -34.99
CA PRO A 50 -48.82 14.93 -35.52
C PRO A 50 -48.52 13.78 -34.53
N GLU A 51 -49.49 12.86 -34.39
CA GLU A 51 -49.31 11.62 -33.64
C GLU A 51 -48.25 10.75 -34.34
N THR A 52 -47.12 10.58 -33.67
CA THR A 52 -46.08 9.64 -34.09
C THR A 52 -46.20 8.44 -33.15
N THR A 53 -46.67 7.32 -33.67
CA THR A 53 -46.73 6.05 -32.93
C THR A 53 -45.30 5.54 -32.77
N THR A 54 -44.67 5.85 -31.63
CA THR A 54 -43.44 5.19 -31.19
C THR A 54 -43.79 3.79 -30.72
N GLN A 55 -43.33 2.78 -31.47
CA GLN A 55 -43.17 1.44 -30.93
C GLN A 55 -41.98 1.51 -29.97
N GLU A 56 -42.25 1.38 -28.68
CA GLU A 56 -41.23 1.18 -27.67
C GLU A 56 -40.73 -0.25 -27.83
N GLU A 57 -39.62 -0.42 -28.56
CA GLU A 57 -38.79 -1.61 -28.41
C GLU A 57 -38.08 -1.43 -27.06
N GLU A 58 -38.59 -2.10 -26.03
CA GLU A 58 -37.88 -2.29 -24.78
C GLU A 58 -36.64 -3.14 -25.09
N GLU A 59 -35.53 -2.49 -25.44
CA GLU A 59 -34.21 -3.10 -25.30
C GLU A 59 -34.00 -3.33 -23.80
N GLU A 60 -34.16 -4.58 -23.35
CA GLU A 60 -33.66 -5.02 -22.05
C GLU A 60 -32.13 -4.79 -22.06
N GLU A 61 -31.70 -3.62 -21.57
CA GLU A 61 -30.32 -3.43 -21.14
C GLU A 61 -30.09 -4.45 -20.02
N GLU A 62 -29.48 -5.59 -20.34
CA GLU A 62 -28.92 -6.49 -19.34
C GLU A 62 -27.96 -5.66 -18.49
N GLU A 63 -28.39 -5.25 -17.29
CA GLU A 63 -27.48 -4.65 -16.31
C GLU A 63 -26.37 -5.68 -16.06
N GLU A 64 -25.19 -5.46 -16.66
CA GLU A 64 -24.01 -6.27 -16.35
C GLU A 64 -23.79 -6.19 -14.84
N VAL A 65 -24.14 -7.25 -14.13
CA VAL A 65 -23.94 -7.35 -12.68
C VAL A 65 -22.44 -7.35 -12.43
N TYR A 66 -21.94 -6.18 -12.06
CA TYR A 66 -20.52 -5.92 -11.95
C TYR A 66 -19.96 -6.57 -10.69
N ARG A 67 -19.24 -7.69 -10.84
CA ARG A 67 -18.69 -8.40 -9.67
C ARG A 67 -17.36 -7.79 -9.25
N GLU A 68 -17.09 -7.76 -7.96
CA GLU A 68 -15.84 -7.27 -7.40
C GLU A 68 -14.59 -7.97 -8.03
N GLU A 69 -14.70 -9.27 -8.36
CA GLU A 69 -13.67 -10.06 -9.06
C GLU A 69 -13.27 -9.50 -10.43
N ASP A 70 -14.21 -8.90 -11.15
CA ASP A 70 -14.01 -8.41 -12.52
C ASP A 70 -13.09 -7.18 -12.54
N ARG A 71 -12.90 -6.51 -11.38
CA ARG A 71 -11.91 -5.41 -11.23
C ARG A 71 -10.49 -5.93 -11.41
N ILE A 72 -10.15 -7.06 -10.79
CA ILE A 72 -8.81 -7.67 -10.93
C ILE A 72 -8.59 -8.17 -12.35
N GLY A 73 -9.60 -8.79 -12.97
CA GLY A 73 -9.53 -9.23 -14.36
C GLY A 73 -9.21 -8.09 -15.33
N ARG A 74 -9.88 -6.95 -15.21
CA ARG A 74 -9.61 -5.78 -16.06
C ARG A 74 -8.28 -5.10 -15.74
N PHE A 75 -7.93 -5.01 -14.46
CA PHE A 75 -6.61 -4.51 -14.07
C PHE A 75 -5.48 -5.37 -14.65
N ARG A 76 -5.62 -6.71 -14.62
CA ARG A 76 -4.69 -7.64 -15.28
C ARG A 76 -4.58 -7.35 -16.77
N GLY A 77 -5.69 -7.23 -17.50
CA GLY A 77 -5.65 -6.93 -18.94
C GLY A 77 -4.95 -5.61 -19.27
N LEU A 78 -5.22 -4.56 -18.50
CA LEU A 78 -4.54 -3.26 -18.66
C LEU A 78 -3.04 -3.35 -18.34
N TRP A 79 -2.68 -4.06 -17.28
CA TRP A 79 -1.30 -4.27 -16.89
C TRP A 79 -0.54 -5.06 -17.96
N GLU A 80 -1.12 -6.16 -18.45
CA GLU A 80 -0.49 -7.04 -19.44
C GLU A 80 -0.25 -6.30 -20.75
N SER A 81 -1.23 -5.53 -21.23
CA SER A 81 -1.10 -4.67 -22.41
C SER A 81 0.07 -3.68 -22.31
N ARG A 82 0.28 -3.10 -21.12
CA ARG A 82 1.29 -2.04 -20.92
C ARG A 82 2.68 -2.57 -20.55
N PHE A 83 2.75 -3.66 -19.80
CA PHE A 83 3.95 -4.05 -19.07
C PHE A 83 4.46 -5.45 -19.38
N ALA A 84 3.64 -6.37 -19.91
CA ALA A 84 4.04 -7.78 -20.03
C ALA A 84 5.30 -7.96 -20.89
N GLY A 85 5.39 -7.25 -22.01
CA GLY A 85 6.56 -7.30 -22.91
C GLY A 85 7.87 -6.78 -22.31
N LYS A 86 7.83 -6.11 -21.15
CA LYS A 86 9.00 -5.50 -20.50
C LYS A 86 9.33 -6.10 -19.13
N PHE A 87 8.31 -6.53 -18.39
CA PHE A 87 8.42 -6.84 -16.96
C PHE A 87 7.98 -8.27 -16.60
N GLY A 88 7.47 -9.04 -17.56
CA GLY A 88 7.13 -10.46 -17.35
C GLY A 88 5.63 -10.68 -17.24
N SER A 89 5.23 -11.67 -16.45
CA SER A 89 3.82 -12.02 -16.21
C SER A 89 3.20 -11.09 -15.18
N PHE A 90 1.88 -10.89 -15.26
CA PHE A 90 1.13 -10.14 -14.25
C PHE A 90 1.35 -10.71 -12.85
N ASP A 91 1.45 -12.03 -12.72
CA ASP A 91 1.56 -12.69 -11.42
C ASP A 91 2.98 -12.69 -10.83
N ASP A 92 3.97 -12.16 -11.57
CA ASP A 92 5.36 -12.14 -11.13
C ASP A 92 5.56 -11.27 -9.89
N GLN A 93 6.40 -11.78 -8.98
CA GLN A 93 6.90 -11.02 -7.84
C GLN A 93 8.01 -10.06 -8.29
N THR A 94 8.19 -8.97 -7.56
CA THR A 94 9.34 -8.08 -7.74
C THR A 94 10.64 -8.88 -7.70
N SER A 95 11.50 -8.64 -8.69
CA SER A 95 12.84 -9.24 -8.76
C SER A 95 13.89 -8.41 -8.03
N LEU A 96 13.48 -7.22 -7.57
CA LEU A 96 14.31 -6.28 -6.86
C LEU A 96 14.30 -6.62 -5.38
N GLY A 97 15.46 -6.98 -4.85
CA GLY A 97 15.67 -7.08 -3.40
C GLY A 97 15.87 -5.71 -2.74
N PRO A 98 15.89 -5.68 -1.40
CA PRO A 98 16.32 -4.49 -0.66
C PRO A 98 17.85 -4.33 -0.77
N MET A 99 18.39 -3.25 -0.22
CA MET A 99 19.83 -3.04 0.01
C MET A 99 20.71 -2.98 -1.25
N ARG A 100 20.12 -2.79 -2.44
CA ARG A 100 20.82 -2.97 -3.74
C ARG A 100 22.05 -2.09 -3.94
N PHE A 101 22.06 -0.92 -3.32
CA PHE A 101 23.15 0.06 -3.40
C PHE A 101 23.76 0.35 -2.02
N THR A 102 23.67 -0.61 -1.09
CA THR A 102 24.28 -0.48 0.25
C THR A 102 25.80 -0.49 0.19
N PHE A 103 26.39 -1.31 -0.69
CA PHE A 103 27.83 -1.49 -0.78
C PHE A 103 28.34 -1.20 -2.20
N GLY A 104 29.59 -0.75 -2.28
CA GLY A 104 30.24 -0.42 -3.54
C GLY A 104 29.90 0.98 -4.06
N PRO A 105 30.32 1.31 -5.30
CA PRO A 105 30.04 2.61 -5.88
C PRO A 105 28.54 2.74 -6.19
N ILE A 106 27.93 3.81 -5.68
CA ILE A 106 26.53 4.14 -5.96
C ILE A 106 26.40 4.53 -7.45
N PRO A 107 25.58 3.82 -8.24
CA PRO A 107 25.37 4.18 -9.64
C PRO A 107 24.67 5.53 -9.79
N SER A 108 24.94 6.25 -10.89
CA SER A 108 24.36 7.58 -11.15
C SER A 108 22.82 7.61 -11.33
N TYR A 109 22.23 6.45 -11.60
CA TYR A 109 20.79 6.24 -11.69
C TYR A 109 20.12 5.90 -10.36
N ALA A 110 20.90 5.56 -9.32
CA ALA A 110 20.39 5.36 -7.97
C ALA A 110 20.25 6.72 -7.29
N ARG A 111 19.03 7.08 -6.89
CA ARG A 111 18.72 8.41 -6.36
C ARG A 111 17.70 8.31 -5.24
N PRO A 112 17.65 9.31 -4.34
CA PRO A 112 16.50 9.46 -3.45
C PRO A 112 15.22 9.60 -4.27
N HIS A 113 14.18 8.87 -3.89
CA HIS A 113 12.85 8.94 -4.50
C HIS A 113 11.80 9.01 -3.41
N CYS A 114 10.65 9.63 -3.70
CA CYS A 114 9.50 9.53 -2.82
C CYS A 114 9.09 8.06 -2.69
N THR A 115 8.68 7.63 -1.50
CA THR A 115 8.19 6.25 -1.30
C THR A 115 6.90 6.23 -0.49
N MET A 116 6.15 5.13 -0.61
CA MET A 116 5.01 4.86 0.24
C MET A 116 5.41 3.91 1.37
N GLN A 117 5.30 4.39 2.60
CA GLN A 117 5.42 3.57 3.81
C GLN A 117 4.05 2.98 4.15
N ILE A 118 3.92 1.66 4.16
CA ILE A 118 2.70 0.97 4.64
C ILE A 118 2.87 0.63 6.12
N PHE A 119 1.91 1.00 6.95
CA PHE A 119 1.92 0.71 8.40
C PHE A 119 1.08 -0.51 8.73
N SER A 120 -0.16 -0.55 8.26
CA SER A 120 -1.08 -1.65 8.54
C SER A 120 -2.14 -1.83 7.47
N VAL A 121 -2.68 -3.05 7.40
CA VAL A 121 -3.91 -3.38 6.66
C VAL A 121 -4.87 -4.01 7.66
N ARG A 122 -6.05 -3.42 7.82
CA ARG A 122 -7.09 -3.88 8.74
C ARG A 122 -8.35 -4.26 7.98
N VAL A 123 -8.99 -5.34 8.41
CA VAL A 123 -10.32 -5.73 7.95
C VAL A 123 -11.35 -5.17 8.93
N ALA A 124 -12.26 -4.34 8.44
CA ALA A 124 -13.30 -3.68 9.24
C ALA A 124 -14.68 -3.97 8.64
N ASP A 125 -15.74 -3.61 9.39
CA ASP A 125 -17.12 -3.53 8.91
C ASP A 125 -17.56 -4.76 8.09
N LEU A 126 -17.53 -5.95 8.72
CA LEU A 126 -17.94 -7.19 8.08
C LEU A 126 -19.42 -7.14 7.68
N GLU A 127 -19.70 -7.58 6.45
CA GLU A 127 -21.04 -7.69 5.89
C GLU A 127 -21.37 -9.12 5.46
N ASP A 128 -22.54 -9.31 4.85
CA ASP A 128 -23.01 -10.57 4.25
C ASP A 128 -22.90 -11.81 5.16
N GLY A 129 -23.16 -11.61 6.46
CA GLY A 129 -23.20 -12.70 7.44
C GLY A 129 -21.84 -13.25 7.88
N LEU A 130 -20.72 -12.68 7.43
CA LEU A 130 -19.38 -13.04 7.91
C LEU A 130 -19.26 -12.78 9.41
N ARG A 131 -18.61 -13.71 10.13
CA ARG A 131 -18.44 -13.63 11.59
C ARG A 131 -17.01 -13.94 12.00
N TRP A 132 -16.53 -13.18 12.98
CA TRP A 132 -15.27 -13.47 13.66
C TRP A 132 -15.33 -14.82 14.40
N PRO A 133 -14.21 -15.54 14.51
CA PRO A 133 -12.91 -15.27 13.90
C PRO A 133 -12.87 -15.66 12.41
N LEU A 134 -12.10 -14.92 11.60
CA LEU A 134 -11.91 -15.20 10.18
C LEU A 134 -10.58 -15.92 9.95
N HIS A 135 -10.60 -17.01 9.17
CA HIS A 135 -9.40 -17.70 8.73
C HIS A 135 -8.99 -17.18 7.35
N VAL A 136 -8.23 -16.09 7.32
CA VAL A 136 -7.94 -15.32 6.09
C VAL A 136 -6.69 -15.83 5.39
N HIS A 137 -6.78 -16.01 4.07
CA HIS A 137 -5.64 -16.30 3.19
C HIS A 137 -5.77 -15.50 1.89
N GLY A 138 -4.73 -15.55 1.05
CA GLY A 138 -4.62 -14.74 -0.16
C GLY A 138 -3.47 -13.75 -0.08
N LEU A 139 -3.57 -12.63 -0.79
CA LEU A 139 -2.48 -11.67 -0.93
C LEU A 139 -2.94 -10.21 -0.84
N VAL A 140 -2.02 -9.36 -0.41
CA VAL A 140 -2.03 -7.92 -0.60
C VAL A 140 -0.66 -7.54 -1.17
N ALA A 141 -0.60 -6.84 -2.30
CA ALA A 141 0.65 -6.47 -2.96
C ALA A 141 0.61 -5.04 -3.47
N ALA A 142 1.73 -4.33 -3.33
CA ALA A 142 1.95 -3.06 -4.01
C ALA A 142 2.62 -3.29 -5.37
N ARG A 143 2.26 -2.49 -6.36
CA ARG A 143 2.90 -2.40 -7.67
C ARG A 143 3.29 -0.95 -7.91
N ASP A 144 4.57 -0.74 -8.15
CA ASP A 144 5.14 0.56 -8.43
C ASP A 144 5.95 0.56 -9.72
N THR A 145 6.60 1.67 -10.01
CA THR A 145 7.35 1.89 -11.25
C THR A 145 8.75 1.28 -11.25
N SER A 146 9.18 0.69 -10.15
CA SER A 146 10.51 0.10 -10.09
C SER A 146 10.58 -1.12 -11.00
N ASP A 147 9.55 -1.96 -10.99
CA ASP A 147 9.41 -3.10 -11.91
C ASP A 147 7.98 -3.52 -12.26
N HIS A 148 6.95 -2.82 -11.77
CA HIS A 148 5.51 -3.13 -11.98
C HIS A 148 5.03 -4.51 -11.48
N ASN A 149 5.92 -5.29 -10.88
CA ASN A 149 5.63 -6.62 -10.35
C ASN A 149 5.15 -6.54 -8.90
N ARG A 150 4.62 -7.65 -8.37
CA ARG A 150 4.07 -7.68 -7.00
C ARG A 150 5.17 -7.53 -5.96
N ASN A 151 5.12 -6.45 -5.21
CA ASN A 151 5.84 -6.30 -3.95
C ASN A 151 4.86 -6.66 -2.81
N PHE A 152 4.87 -7.93 -2.40
CA PHE A 152 3.91 -8.45 -1.43
C PHE A 152 4.04 -7.74 -0.08
N LEU A 153 2.89 -7.32 0.46
CA LEU A 153 2.73 -6.80 1.82
C LEU A 153 2.24 -7.92 2.76
N PHE A 154 1.31 -8.73 2.25
CA PHE A 154 0.76 -9.93 2.88
C PHE A 154 0.64 -11.03 1.83
N SER A 155 1.03 -12.26 2.16
CA SER A 155 0.84 -13.41 1.28
C SER A 155 0.77 -14.68 2.12
N ARG A 156 -0.38 -15.35 2.10
CA ARG A 156 -0.62 -16.60 2.83
C ARG A 156 -1.40 -17.57 1.97
N THR A 157 -0.95 -18.82 1.96
CA THR A 157 -1.69 -19.91 1.34
C THR A 157 -2.87 -20.33 2.23
N ARG A 158 -3.83 -21.05 1.67
CA ARG A 158 -4.97 -21.62 2.40
C ARG A 158 -4.57 -22.49 3.59
N ASP A 159 -3.45 -23.22 3.47
CA ASP A 159 -2.94 -24.10 4.53
C ASP A 159 -2.23 -23.33 5.65
N ASN A 160 -1.81 -22.09 5.37
CA ASN A 160 -1.15 -21.19 6.31
C ASN A 160 -1.97 -19.90 6.53
N CYS A 161 -3.30 -20.02 6.62
CA CYS A 161 -4.20 -18.89 6.85
C CYS A 161 -3.89 -18.18 8.18
N GLN A 162 -4.10 -16.87 8.23
CA GLN A 162 -4.06 -16.11 9.47
C GLN A 162 -5.45 -16.06 10.11
N VAL A 163 -5.53 -16.28 11.42
CA VAL A 163 -6.76 -16.05 12.18
C VAL A 163 -6.84 -14.57 12.55
N LEU A 164 -7.91 -13.91 12.12
CA LEU A 164 -8.26 -12.55 12.52
C LEU A 164 -9.43 -12.60 13.49
N THR A 165 -9.43 -11.72 14.48
CA THR A 165 -10.49 -11.61 15.50
C THR A 165 -11.01 -10.19 15.55
N GLN A 166 -12.13 -9.96 16.22
CA GLN A 166 -12.64 -8.60 16.42
C GLN A 166 -11.65 -7.72 17.19
N GLN A 167 -10.87 -8.31 18.09
CA GLN A 167 -9.87 -7.63 18.92
C GLN A 167 -8.53 -7.43 18.19
N ASP A 168 -8.18 -8.33 17.25
CA ASP A 168 -7.01 -8.24 16.37
C ASP A 168 -7.40 -8.45 14.89
N PRO A 169 -7.99 -7.43 14.24
CA PRO A 169 -8.44 -7.50 12.85
C PRO A 169 -7.36 -7.12 11.82
N TYR A 170 -6.08 -7.16 12.21
CA TYR A 170 -4.96 -6.70 11.38
C TYR A 170 -4.25 -7.86 10.67
N LEU A 171 -3.99 -7.69 9.37
CA LEU A 171 -3.13 -8.61 8.64
C LEU A 171 -1.68 -8.49 9.14
N LEU A 172 -1.04 -9.62 9.41
CA LEU A 172 0.38 -9.67 9.77
C LEU A 172 1.20 -9.47 8.51
N LEU A 173 1.62 -8.22 8.28
CA LEU A 173 2.41 -7.86 7.10
C LEU A 173 3.83 -8.40 7.22
N THR A 174 4.30 -9.06 6.15
CA THR A 174 5.67 -9.57 6.04
C THR A 174 6.52 -8.73 5.08
N GLY A 175 5.89 -7.83 4.33
CA GLY A 175 6.55 -6.94 3.41
C GLY A 175 6.25 -5.46 3.67
N PRO A 176 6.70 -4.57 2.79
CA PRO A 176 7.25 -4.90 1.47
C PRO A 176 8.67 -5.49 1.55
N SER A 177 9.10 -6.16 0.47
CA SER A 177 10.45 -6.73 0.32
C SER A 177 11.53 -5.68 0.03
N ARG A 178 11.11 -4.52 -0.49
CA ARG A 178 11.89 -3.31 -0.77
C ARG A 178 10.98 -2.09 -0.66
N ALA A 179 11.53 -0.89 -0.61
CA ALA A 179 10.74 0.35 -0.57
C ALA A 179 9.83 0.49 -1.81
N ILE A 180 8.63 1.04 -1.61
CA ILE A 180 7.60 1.21 -2.66
C ILE A 180 7.75 2.62 -3.26
N VAL A 181 8.22 2.73 -4.49
CA VAL A 181 8.66 4.00 -5.09
C VAL A 181 7.52 4.77 -5.77
N ILE A 182 7.32 6.05 -5.43
CA ILE A 182 6.29 6.92 -6.01
C ILE A 182 6.85 7.78 -7.16
N ILE A 183 7.07 7.19 -8.33
CA ILE A 183 7.41 7.95 -9.57
C ILE A 183 6.20 8.13 -10.48
N ASP A 184 5.33 7.13 -10.57
CA ASP A 184 4.04 7.16 -11.24
C ASP A 184 2.99 6.60 -10.25
N PRO A 185 1.67 6.61 -10.58
CA PRO A 185 0.65 6.06 -9.69
C PRO A 185 0.97 4.63 -9.24
N ILE A 186 0.77 4.41 -7.95
CA ILE A 186 1.02 3.11 -7.30
C ILE A 186 -0.32 2.39 -7.18
N THR A 187 -0.32 1.10 -7.48
CA THR A 187 -1.49 0.27 -7.26
C THR A 187 -1.24 -0.67 -6.10
N ILE A 188 -2.17 -0.73 -5.15
CA ILE A 188 -2.22 -1.77 -4.12
C ILE A 188 -3.37 -2.70 -4.50
N GLU A 189 -3.05 -3.96 -4.80
CA GLU A 189 -4.04 -4.99 -5.05
C GLU A 189 -4.23 -5.86 -3.80
N PHE A 190 -5.46 -6.29 -3.56
CA PHE A 190 -5.80 -7.24 -2.52
C PHE A 190 -6.76 -8.28 -3.08
N GLN A 191 -6.51 -9.54 -2.75
CA GLN A 191 -7.27 -10.72 -3.18
C GLN A 191 -7.30 -11.66 -1.98
N LEU A 192 -8.28 -11.47 -1.10
CA LEU A 192 -8.38 -12.13 0.20
C LEU A 192 -9.62 -13.01 0.26
N LYS A 193 -9.45 -14.20 0.84
CA LYS A 193 -10.51 -15.19 1.03
C LYS A 193 -10.57 -15.64 2.49
N VAL A 194 -11.76 -16.05 2.92
CA VAL A 194 -12.00 -16.74 4.19
C VAL A 194 -12.06 -18.24 3.91
N LYS A 195 -11.26 -19.00 4.64
CA LYS A 195 -11.23 -20.46 4.53
C LYS A 195 -12.55 -21.07 5.02
N SER A 196 -13.20 -21.85 4.17
CA SER A 196 -14.36 -22.66 4.56
C SER A 196 -13.93 -23.83 5.46
N LYS A 197 -14.82 -24.19 6.39
CA LYS A 197 -14.62 -25.31 7.34
C LYS A 197 -14.83 -26.67 6.67
N THR A 198 -15.59 -26.72 5.59
CA THR A 198 -16.09 -27.96 4.97
C THR A 198 -15.36 -28.30 3.68
N ASP A 199 -15.21 -27.34 2.78
CA ASP A 199 -14.68 -27.58 1.43
C ASP A 199 -13.80 -26.41 0.95
N PRO A 200 -12.58 -26.66 0.42
CA PRO A 200 -11.80 -25.63 -0.27
C PRO A 200 -12.49 -24.89 -1.42
N GLU A 201 -13.39 -25.54 -2.15
CA GLU A 201 -14.14 -24.92 -3.25
C GLU A 201 -15.19 -23.91 -2.74
N GLU A 202 -15.58 -24.02 -1.47
CA GLU A 202 -16.50 -23.12 -0.77
C GLU A 202 -15.77 -21.97 -0.04
N ASP A 203 -14.46 -21.78 -0.25
CA ASP A 203 -13.75 -20.66 0.34
C ASP A 203 -14.38 -19.33 -0.09
N GLU A 204 -14.89 -18.59 0.88
CA GLU A 204 -15.66 -17.37 0.68
C GLU A 204 -14.75 -16.19 0.34
N MET A 205 -15.22 -15.32 -0.56
CA MET A 205 -14.53 -14.08 -0.85
C MET A 205 -14.62 -13.12 0.34
N LEU A 206 -13.49 -12.48 0.68
CA LEU A 206 -13.45 -11.42 1.68
C LEU A 206 -13.33 -10.03 1.05
N ALA A 207 -12.31 -9.84 0.20
CA ALA A 207 -11.99 -8.55 -0.42
C ALA A 207 -11.16 -8.74 -1.69
N PHE A 208 -11.58 -8.19 -2.82
CA PHE A 208 -10.93 -8.29 -4.12
C PHE A 208 -10.92 -6.93 -4.84
N GLY A 209 -9.79 -6.22 -4.79
CA GLY A 209 -9.80 -4.87 -5.33
C GLY A 209 -8.44 -4.26 -5.56
N ILE A 210 -8.52 -3.04 -6.08
CA ILE A 210 -7.37 -2.20 -6.34
C ILE A 210 -7.57 -0.85 -5.67
N PHE A 211 -6.52 -0.37 -5.03
CA PHE A 211 -6.40 0.99 -4.55
C PHE A 211 -5.31 1.68 -5.36
N ASN A 212 -5.66 2.77 -6.05
CA ASN A 212 -4.71 3.56 -6.82
C ASN A 212 -4.36 4.83 -6.07
N TYR A 213 -3.07 5.04 -5.84
CA TYR A 213 -2.56 6.27 -5.25
C TYR A 213 -2.10 7.23 -6.37
N PRO A 214 -2.77 8.39 -6.56
CA PRO A 214 -2.53 9.28 -7.72
C PRO A 214 -1.31 10.20 -7.58
N GLN A 215 -0.37 9.93 -6.67
CA GLN A 215 0.89 10.68 -6.50
C GLN A 215 0.73 12.16 -6.08
N THR A 216 -0.38 12.54 -5.43
CA THR A 216 -0.68 13.98 -5.30
C THR A 216 -0.15 14.66 -4.03
N TYR A 217 0.13 13.94 -2.93
CA TYR A 217 0.51 14.59 -1.67
C TYR A 217 1.59 13.83 -0.89
N LEU A 218 2.49 14.56 -0.23
CA LEU A 218 3.38 14.02 0.80
C LEU A 218 2.73 14.21 2.16
N ALA A 219 2.95 13.29 3.09
CA ALA A 219 2.31 13.31 4.39
C ALA A 219 3.34 13.30 5.52
N THR A 220 3.10 14.14 6.52
CA THR A 220 3.84 14.16 7.80
C THR A 220 3.13 13.36 8.90
N HIS A 221 2.07 12.64 8.53
CA HIS A 221 1.26 11.82 9.42
C HIS A 221 0.72 10.60 8.65
N VAL A 222 0.28 9.58 9.39
CA VAL A 222 -0.36 8.41 8.80
C VAL A 222 -1.71 8.76 8.21
N ILE A 223 -1.89 8.52 6.91
CA ILE A 223 -3.16 8.57 6.21
C ILE A 223 -3.87 7.22 6.40
N ARG A 224 -5.18 7.26 6.66
CA ARG A 224 -6.04 6.08 6.74
C ARG A 224 -7.10 6.18 5.65
N SER A 225 -7.15 5.19 4.78
CA SER A 225 -8.13 5.10 3.69
C SER A 225 -8.95 3.82 3.86
N GLY A 226 -10.28 3.98 3.94
CA GLY A 226 -11.22 2.86 3.88
C GLY A 226 -11.55 2.53 2.43
N ILE A 227 -11.39 1.26 2.06
CA ILE A 227 -11.68 0.74 0.73
C ILE A 227 -12.85 -0.22 0.88
N LEU A 228 -14.01 0.18 0.36
CA LEU A 228 -15.24 -0.61 0.45
C LEU A 228 -15.13 -1.83 -0.49
N CYS A 229 -15.36 -3.00 0.08
CA CYS A 229 -15.53 -4.28 -0.61
C CYS A 229 -16.94 -4.81 -0.34
N ASP A 230 -17.39 -5.80 -1.11
CA ASP A 230 -18.76 -6.30 -1.04
C ASP A 230 -19.09 -6.93 0.33
N ARG A 231 -18.07 -7.39 1.07
CA ARG A 231 -18.24 -8.13 2.33
C ARG A 231 -17.45 -7.58 3.52
N CYS A 232 -16.65 -6.54 3.30
CA CYS A 232 -15.92 -5.85 4.37
C CYS A 232 -15.39 -4.49 3.90
N THR A 233 -14.80 -3.73 4.81
CA THR A 233 -13.95 -2.59 4.48
C THR A 233 -12.49 -2.92 4.73
N ILE A 234 -11.62 -2.68 3.74
CA ILE A 234 -10.17 -2.72 3.94
C ILE A 234 -9.69 -1.33 4.34
N GLU A 235 -9.25 -1.18 5.58
CA GLU A 235 -8.62 0.04 6.07
C GLU A 235 -7.10 -0.05 5.88
N LEU A 236 -6.58 0.80 4.99
CA LEU A 236 -5.14 0.92 4.72
C LEU A 236 -4.57 2.12 5.49
N ALA A 237 -3.52 1.89 6.27
CA ALA A 237 -2.74 2.93 6.92
C ALA A 237 -1.37 3.09 6.24
N TYR A 238 -1.08 4.28 5.70
CA TYR A 238 0.13 4.54 4.91
C TYR A 238 0.58 6.00 4.99
N ALA A 239 1.82 6.28 4.59
CA ALA A 239 2.31 7.65 4.42
C ALA A 239 3.19 7.74 3.16
N PRO A 240 2.89 8.65 2.22
CA PRO A 240 3.80 9.05 1.15
C PRO A 240 4.87 10.02 1.70
N LEU A 241 6.14 9.68 1.53
CA LEU A 241 7.28 10.35 2.16
C LEU A 241 8.24 10.96 1.11
N ASP A 242 8.90 12.07 1.47
CA ASP A 242 9.77 12.92 0.63
C ASP A 242 11.17 12.28 0.47
N PRO A 243 11.94 12.51 -0.61
CA PRO A 243 12.96 11.59 -1.11
C PRO A 243 13.84 10.89 -0.08
N LEU A 244 13.69 9.57 -0.07
CA LEU A 244 14.14 8.72 1.02
C LEU A 244 15.32 7.86 0.61
N VAL A 245 15.93 7.33 1.65
CA VAL A 245 16.75 6.12 1.59
C VAL A 245 15.94 4.95 2.12
N GLU A 246 16.13 3.79 1.52
CA GLU A 246 15.63 2.53 2.06
C GLU A 246 16.48 2.14 3.28
N ALA A 247 15.83 1.93 4.41
CA ALA A 247 16.41 1.39 5.62
C ALA A 247 15.94 -0.05 5.79
N THR A 248 16.89 -0.99 5.71
CA THR A 248 16.63 -2.40 5.96
C THR A 248 17.19 -2.77 7.33
N ILE A 249 16.34 -3.17 8.27
CA ILE A 249 16.78 -3.66 9.57
C ILE A 249 17.33 -5.08 9.35
N ILE A 250 18.66 -5.19 9.24
CA ILE A 250 19.37 -6.43 8.91
C ILE A 250 19.67 -7.30 10.13
N GLY A 251 19.56 -6.74 11.34
CA GLY A 251 19.77 -7.51 12.54
C GLY A 251 19.21 -6.83 13.79
N VAL A 252 18.57 -7.64 14.63
CA VAL A 252 18.26 -7.33 16.02
C VAL A 252 18.79 -8.51 16.83
N ARG A 253 19.73 -8.27 17.73
CA ARG A 253 20.47 -9.35 18.41
C ARG A 253 20.58 -9.09 19.90
N ILE A 254 20.25 -10.08 20.71
CA ILE A 254 20.56 -10.05 22.14
C ILE A 254 22.06 -10.29 22.30
N ILE A 255 22.79 -9.31 22.84
CA ILE A 255 24.25 -9.33 22.96
C ILE A 255 24.73 -9.46 24.42
N ASP A 256 23.84 -9.23 25.38
CA ASP A 256 24.12 -9.31 26.82
C ASP A 256 22.85 -9.78 27.55
N ASP A 257 23.01 -10.68 28.52
CA ASP A 257 21.94 -11.36 29.26
C ASP A 257 20.91 -12.11 28.38
N VAL A 258 19.74 -12.45 28.95
CA VAL A 258 18.72 -13.35 28.36
C VAL A 258 17.35 -12.69 28.38
N TRP A 259 16.58 -12.87 27.29
CA TRP A 259 15.18 -12.47 27.25
C TRP A 259 14.33 -13.33 28.21
N PRO A 260 13.65 -12.75 29.22
CA PRO A 260 12.87 -13.49 30.18
C PRO A 260 11.71 -14.27 29.56
N GLU A 261 11.40 -15.43 30.12
CA GLU A 261 10.22 -16.19 29.74
C GLU A 261 8.93 -15.47 30.18
N GLY A 262 7.84 -15.65 29.43
CA GLY A 262 6.54 -15.04 29.72
C GLY A 262 6.41 -13.55 29.33
N LEU A 263 7.45 -12.95 28.74
CA LEU A 263 7.37 -11.62 28.15
C LEU A 263 7.10 -11.69 26.65
N ARG A 264 6.03 -11.01 26.21
CA ARG A 264 5.78 -10.69 24.81
C ARG A 264 6.82 -9.66 24.36
N GLY A 265 7.47 -9.95 23.24
CA GLY A 265 8.42 -9.05 22.60
C GLY A 265 7.85 -8.46 21.33
N ARG A 266 7.97 -7.13 21.20
CA ARG A 266 7.69 -6.40 19.96
C ARG A 266 8.94 -5.67 19.50
N VAL A 267 9.18 -5.69 18.19
CA VAL A 267 10.17 -4.82 17.55
C VAL A 267 9.41 -3.92 16.60
N VAL A 268 9.55 -2.62 16.80
CA VAL A 268 8.84 -1.60 16.04
C VAL A 268 9.82 -0.56 15.52
N ALA A 269 9.54 -0.03 14.34
CA ALA A 269 10.31 1.05 13.73
C ALA A 269 9.43 2.27 13.54
N GLU A 270 9.93 3.42 13.95
CA GLU A 270 9.27 4.71 13.82
C GLU A 270 10.20 5.67 13.06
N VAL A 271 9.62 6.56 12.26
CA VAL A 271 10.36 7.59 11.54
C VAL A 271 9.93 8.94 12.10
N THR A 272 10.88 9.75 12.57
CA THR A 272 10.57 10.95 13.36
C THR A 272 9.80 12.04 12.62
N THR A 273 9.80 11.99 11.29
CA THR A 273 9.07 12.92 10.41
C THR A 273 7.61 12.51 10.17
N VAL A 274 7.23 11.29 10.57
CA VAL A 274 5.87 10.76 10.42
C VAL A 274 5.21 10.58 11.77
N ARG A 275 4.21 11.41 12.04
CA ARG A 275 3.42 11.31 13.27
C ARG A 275 2.55 10.06 13.23
N GLU A 276 2.46 9.37 14.37
CA GLU A 276 1.61 8.19 14.57
C GLU A 276 1.97 6.99 13.66
N GLY A 277 3.18 7.00 13.09
CA GLY A 277 3.66 5.98 12.15
C GLY A 277 4.56 4.95 12.83
N GLU A 278 3.97 3.88 13.34
CA GLU A 278 4.70 2.72 13.85
C GLU A 278 4.66 1.57 12.84
N VAL A 279 5.83 1.11 12.41
CA VAL A 279 5.98 -0.06 11.54
C VAL A 279 6.32 -1.26 12.42
N LEU A 280 5.39 -2.22 12.50
CA LEU A 280 5.62 -3.47 13.22
C LEU A 280 6.60 -4.35 12.43
N LEU A 281 7.78 -4.61 13.00
CA LEU A 281 8.79 -5.51 12.44
C LEU A 281 8.65 -6.93 12.98
N LEU A 282 8.23 -7.06 14.24
CA LEU A 282 7.98 -8.32 14.90
C LEU A 282 6.98 -8.15 16.05
N ASP A 283 6.15 -9.17 16.24
CA ASP A 283 5.34 -9.35 17.44
C ASP A 283 5.31 -10.83 17.82
N SER A 284 5.87 -11.18 18.98
CA SER A 284 5.85 -12.56 19.46
C SER A 284 4.46 -13.02 19.90
N ARG A 285 3.51 -12.08 20.10
CA ARG A 285 2.15 -12.34 20.60
C ARG A 285 2.19 -13.19 21.88
N ASP A 286 1.48 -14.31 21.89
CA ASP A 286 1.44 -15.27 23.01
C ASP A 286 2.60 -16.29 22.95
N GLY A 287 3.41 -16.24 21.89
CA GLY A 287 4.58 -17.09 21.72
C GLY A 287 5.83 -16.56 22.45
N LYS A 288 6.83 -17.43 22.54
CA LYS A 288 8.19 -17.05 22.96
C LYS A 288 8.81 -16.11 21.92
N MET A 289 9.57 -15.13 22.39
CA MET A 289 10.39 -14.28 21.51
C MET A 289 11.29 -15.16 20.61
N PRO A 290 11.23 -15.03 19.27
CA PRO A 290 11.91 -15.92 18.34
C PRO A 290 13.40 -15.58 18.24
N ILE A 291 14.16 -15.96 19.26
CA ILE A 291 15.60 -15.73 19.37
C ILE A 291 16.35 -17.00 18.98
N SER A 292 17.25 -16.88 18.01
CA SER A 292 18.18 -17.95 17.61
C SER A 292 19.14 -18.30 18.77
N PRO A 293 19.17 -19.55 19.24
CA PRO A 293 20.04 -19.96 20.36
C PRO A 293 21.54 -19.83 20.06
N SER A 294 21.95 -19.89 18.79
CA SER A 294 23.36 -19.86 18.39
C SER A 294 23.90 -18.46 18.14
N THR A 295 23.05 -17.53 17.71
CA THR A 295 23.47 -16.19 17.28
C THR A 295 22.88 -15.07 18.12
N GLY A 296 21.89 -15.35 18.97
CA GLY A 296 21.11 -14.34 19.68
C GLY A 296 20.22 -13.48 18.77
N ALA A 297 20.15 -13.81 17.47
CA ALA A 297 19.39 -13.04 16.50
C ALA A 297 17.89 -13.24 16.67
N VAL A 298 17.14 -12.15 16.65
CA VAL A 298 15.68 -12.12 16.66
C VAL A 298 15.19 -12.25 15.22
N GLU A 299 14.32 -13.21 14.95
CA GLU A 299 13.69 -13.39 13.64
C GLU A 299 12.57 -12.35 13.45
N LEU A 300 12.79 -11.38 12.55
CA LEU A 300 11.79 -10.36 12.22
C LEU A 300 10.84 -10.88 11.14
N SER A 301 9.59 -10.42 11.18
CA SER A 301 8.61 -10.69 10.12
C SER A 301 8.71 -9.70 8.96
N ARG A 302 9.21 -8.49 9.23
CA ARG A 302 9.36 -7.40 8.27
C ARG A 302 10.64 -6.63 8.54
N HIS A 303 11.27 -6.12 7.47
CA HIS A 303 12.60 -5.52 7.55
C HIS A 303 12.71 -4.11 6.96
N VAL A 304 11.83 -3.72 6.03
CA VAL A 304 12.01 -2.53 5.22
C VAL A 304 11.16 -1.35 5.71
N VAL A 305 11.84 -0.22 5.90
CA VAL A 305 11.30 1.09 6.27
C VAL A 305 11.95 2.14 5.38
N SER A 306 11.26 3.23 5.09
CA SER A 306 11.80 4.36 4.34
C SER A 306 12.00 5.55 5.26
N VAL A 307 13.15 6.22 5.13
CA VAL A 307 13.57 7.29 6.08
C VAL A 307 13.98 8.56 5.34
N ASP A 308 13.43 9.70 5.76
CA ASP A 308 13.73 11.03 5.19
C ASP A 308 15.21 11.34 5.37
N LEU A 309 15.94 11.45 4.26
CA LEU A 309 17.39 11.67 4.28
C LEU A 309 17.75 13.01 4.93
N GLU A 310 16.88 14.02 4.80
CA GLU A 310 17.04 15.34 5.38
C GLU A 310 16.14 15.49 6.62
N GLY A 311 16.74 15.40 7.81
CA GLY A 311 16.06 15.68 9.08
C GLY A 311 15.25 14.51 9.66
N GLY A 312 15.10 13.41 8.93
CA GLY A 312 14.54 12.16 9.45
C GLY A 312 15.52 11.40 10.33
N LYS A 313 14.98 10.63 11.27
CA LYS A 313 15.70 9.61 12.03
C LYS A 313 14.85 8.35 12.08
N LEU A 314 15.53 7.21 12.00
CA LEU A 314 14.92 5.91 12.28
C LEU A 314 15.08 5.61 13.76
N VAL A 315 13.97 5.32 14.44
CA VAL A 315 13.95 4.83 15.82
C VAL A 315 13.49 3.38 15.79
N VAL A 316 14.36 2.45 16.17
CA VAL A 316 14.00 1.04 16.35
C VAL A 316 13.83 0.80 17.83
N SER A 317 12.61 0.47 18.24
CA SER A 317 12.26 0.20 19.63
C SER A 317 12.03 -1.29 19.84
N VAL A 318 12.65 -1.83 20.89
CA VAL A 318 12.38 -3.18 21.40
C VAL A 318 11.56 -3.02 22.66
N VAL A 319 10.37 -3.62 22.68
CA VAL A 319 9.38 -3.46 23.74
C VAL A 319 9.07 -4.83 24.33
N ALA A 320 9.14 -4.90 25.66
CA ALA A 320 8.72 -6.06 26.43
C ALA A 320 7.47 -5.73 27.24
N SER A 321 6.44 -6.56 27.13
CA SER A 321 5.21 -6.47 27.91
C SER A 321 4.84 -7.85 28.47
N PRO A 322 4.05 -7.93 29.56
CA PRO A 322 3.50 -9.19 30.00
C PRO A 322 2.67 -9.81 28.88
N GLN A 323 2.73 -11.13 28.75
CA GLN A 323 1.73 -11.85 27.97
C GLN A 323 0.37 -11.64 28.64
N ILE A 324 -0.64 -11.28 27.86
CA ILE A 324 -1.99 -11.15 28.39
C ILE A 324 -2.51 -12.58 28.55
N ALA A 325 -2.59 -13.07 29.78
CA ALA A 325 -3.35 -14.28 30.07
C ALA A 325 -4.80 -14.02 29.62
N GLY A 326 -5.35 -14.88 28.77
CA GLY A 326 -6.66 -14.69 28.13
C GLY A 326 -7.67 -14.11 29.11
N LYS A 327 -8.09 -12.86 28.88
CA LYS A 327 -9.24 -12.32 29.60
C LYS A 327 -10.45 -13.11 29.13
N GLU A 328 -11.13 -13.75 30.08
CA GLU A 328 -12.47 -14.29 29.89
C GLU A 328 -13.40 -13.18 29.41
N ASP A 329 -14.33 -13.54 28.52
CA ASP A 329 -15.34 -12.67 27.94
C ASP A 329 -16.06 -11.86 29.03
N GLY A 330 -15.84 -10.54 29.08
CA GLY A 330 -16.64 -9.66 29.94
C GLY A 330 -16.02 -8.38 30.47
N ASP A 331 -14.75 -8.06 30.20
CA ASP A 331 -14.16 -6.79 30.64
C ASP A 331 -13.84 -5.88 29.45
N ASP A 332 -14.68 -4.87 29.29
CA ASP A 332 -14.61 -3.69 28.41
C ASP A 332 -13.43 -2.74 28.74
N GLY A 333 -12.38 -3.28 29.36
CA GLY A 333 -11.19 -2.57 29.77
C GLY A 333 -10.17 -2.44 28.64
N GLY A 334 -10.23 -1.31 27.93
CA GLY A 334 -9.13 -0.72 27.15
C GLY A 334 -7.91 -0.36 28.01
N GLY A 335 -7.36 -1.35 28.72
CA GLY A 335 -6.11 -1.23 29.46
C GLY A 335 -4.95 -1.32 28.49
N ALA A 336 -4.24 -0.20 28.30
CA ALA A 336 -2.96 -0.20 27.59
C ALA A 336 -2.07 -1.32 28.16
N ALA A 337 -1.51 -2.15 27.30
CA ALA A 337 -0.59 -3.21 27.71
C ALA A 337 0.51 -2.59 28.59
N VAL A 338 0.64 -3.06 29.82
CA VAL A 338 1.64 -2.54 30.76
C VAL A 338 3.01 -2.82 30.17
N VAL A 339 3.72 -1.78 29.73
CA VAL A 339 5.08 -1.94 29.21
C VAL A 339 6.02 -2.18 30.39
N VAL A 340 6.70 -3.33 30.38
CA VAL A 340 7.67 -3.72 31.41
C VAL A 340 9.03 -3.07 31.11
N ALA A 341 9.42 -3.04 29.84
CA ALA A 341 10.65 -2.40 29.41
C ALA A 341 10.55 -1.93 27.94
N ARG A 342 11.26 -0.85 27.63
CA ARG A 342 11.44 -0.33 26.27
C ARG A 342 12.88 0.16 26.12
N GLY A 343 13.56 -0.32 25.09
CA GLY A 343 14.88 0.16 24.67
C GLY A 343 14.82 0.69 23.25
N GLU A 344 15.51 1.79 22.96
CA GLU A 344 15.50 2.43 21.65
C GLU A 344 16.90 2.59 21.07
N ALA A 345 17.05 2.27 19.79
CA ALA A 345 18.23 2.59 18.99
C ALA A 345 17.83 3.61 17.93
N VAL A 346 18.54 4.74 17.88
CA VAL A 346 18.24 5.87 16.99
C VAL A 346 19.33 6.01 15.95
N PHE A 347 18.94 6.12 14.68
CA PHE A 347 19.86 6.19 13.56
C PHE A 347 19.61 7.41 12.69
N ALA A 348 20.69 8.08 12.31
CA ALA A 348 20.67 9.05 11.22
C ALA A 348 20.71 8.31 9.88
N PRO A 349 19.91 8.71 8.89
CA PRO A 349 19.90 8.08 7.58
C PRO A 349 21.20 8.34 6.82
N GLU A 350 21.67 7.32 6.11
CA GLU A 350 22.83 7.41 5.21
C GLU A 350 22.40 7.06 3.78
N ARG A 351 23.19 7.47 2.78
CA ARG A 351 22.88 7.16 1.36
C ARG A 351 23.18 5.70 1.00
N ALA A 352 24.13 5.10 1.71
CA ALA A 352 24.61 3.74 1.54
C ALA A 352 25.35 3.32 2.82
N GLY A 353 25.62 2.04 2.98
CA GLY A 353 26.39 1.50 4.10
C GLY A 353 25.52 0.97 5.23
N THR A 354 26.13 0.76 6.39
CA THR A 354 25.46 0.16 7.55
C THR A 354 25.72 0.97 8.80
N SER A 355 24.71 1.13 9.64
CA SER A 355 24.83 1.73 10.96
C SER A 355 24.41 0.73 12.03
N ASN A 356 25.13 0.72 13.16
CA ASN A 356 24.83 -0.12 14.31
C ASN A 356 24.49 0.76 15.51
N GLY A 357 23.52 0.32 16.30
CA GLY A 357 23.06 0.95 17.51
C GLY A 357 22.82 -0.10 18.58
N THR A 358 22.76 0.33 19.83
CA THR A 358 22.44 -0.58 20.94
C THR A 358 21.37 0.07 21.81
N CYS A 359 20.53 -0.77 22.41
CA CYS A 359 19.59 -0.34 23.43
C CYS A 359 19.57 -1.32 24.59
N ASP A 360 19.19 -0.82 25.77
CA ASP A 360 19.18 -1.56 27.02
C ASP A 360 17.74 -1.62 27.55
N LEU A 361 17.23 -2.83 27.81
CA LEU A 361 15.91 -3.05 28.39
C LEU A 361 15.94 -3.21 29.91
N GLY A 362 17.10 -3.04 30.55
CA GLY A 362 17.35 -3.24 31.98
C GLY A 362 17.59 -4.69 32.36
N PHE A 363 17.06 -5.66 31.60
CA PHE A 363 17.31 -7.09 31.78
C PHE A 363 18.15 -7.73 30.66
N CYS A 364 18.30 -7.06 29.51
CA CYS A 364 19.18 -7.48 28.44
C CYS A 364 19.59 -6.29 27.56
N LYS A 365 20.72 -6.44 26.86
CA LYS A 365 21.15 -5.49 25.83
C LYS A 365 20.93 -6.04 24.44
N VAL A 366 20.46 -5.17 23.56
CA VAL A 366 20.14 -5.49 22.18
C VAL A 366 20.97 -4.63 21.25
N GLU A 367 21.62 -5.26 20.29
CA GLU A 367 22.23 -4.60 19.14
C GLU A 367 21.24 -4.58 17.98
N VAL A 368 21.14 -3.43 17.32
CA VAL A 368 20.34 -3.22 16.12
C VAL A 368 21.27 -2.78 14.99
N ALA A 369 21.17 -3.43 13.84
CA ALA A 369 21.94 -3.12 12.64
C ALA A 369 21.00 -2.76 11.49
N VAL A 370 21.30 -1.65 10.82
CA VAL A 370 20.51 -1.11 9.71
C VAL A 370 21.42 -0.97 8.49
N ALA A 371 20.95 -1.45 7.35
CA ALA A 371 21.55 -1.19 6.04
C ALA A 371 20.77 -0.09 5.32
N TRP A 372 21.51 0.86 4.75
CA TRP A 372 20.97 1.98 4.01
C TRP A 372 21.23 1.80 2.53
N SER A 373 20.22 2.10 1.70
CA SER A 373 20.36 2.03 0.26
C SER A 373 19.52 3.08 -0.42
N LEU A 374 20.06 3.68 -1.49
CA LEU A 374 19.22 4.37 -2.47
C LEU A 374 18.33 3.35 -3.21
N VAL A 375 17.37 3.88 -3.96
CA VAL A 375 16.50 3.08 -4.82
C VAL A 375 16.63 3.52 -6.28
N SER A 376 16.14 2.68 -7.20
CA SER A 376 16.08 2.96 -8.63
C SER A 376 14.94 2.18 -9.27
N SER A 377 14.60 2.56 -10.50
CA SER A 377 13.72 1.77 -11.37
C SER A 377 14.52 0.97 -12.39
N LEU A 378 14.02 -0.22 -12.74
CA LEU A 378 14.60 -1.05 -13.80
C LEU A 378 14.64 -0.31 -15.14
N TRP A 379 13.70 0.60 -15.38
CA TRP A 379 13.72 1.45 -16.56
C TRP A 379 14.98 2.32 -16.62
N ASN A 380 15.29 3.03 -15.53
CA ASN A 380 16.47 3.89 -15.45
C ASN A 380 17.77 3.09 -15.54
N GLU A 381 17.81 1.90 -14.94
CA GLU A 381 18.93 0.97 -15.02
C GLU A 381 19.19 0.48 -16.44
N ARG A 382 18.15 -0.05 -17.11
CA ARG A 382 18.26 -0.53 -18.50
C ARG A 382 18.71 0.59 -19.44
N ARG A 383 18.18 1.80 -19.26
CA ARG A 383 18.57 2.98 -20.04
C ARG A 383 20.03 3.37 -19.83
N ALA A 384 20.51 3.33 -18.58
CA ALA A 384 21.91 3.64 -18.28
C ALA A 384 22.86 2.58 -18.86
N LEU A 385 22.51 1.30 -18.77
CA LEU A 385 23.29 0.21 -19.35
C LEU A 385 23.35 0.26 -20.87
N ALA A 386 22.24 0.61 -21.54
CA ALA A 386 22.22 0.80 -22.99
C ALA A 386 23.16 1.93 -23.43
N LYS A 387 23.15 3.07 -22.74
CA LYS A 387 24.09 4.18 -23.01
C LYS A 387 25.54 3.76 -22.84
N LEU A 388 25.85 3.03 -21.77
CA LEU A 388 27.21 2.51 -21.55
C LEU A 388 27.65 1.49 -22.62
N ALA A 389 26.71 0.75 -23.21
CA ALA A 389 27.00 -0.15 -24.32
C ALA A 389 27.27 0.63 -25.62
N GLU A 390 26.49 1.68 -25.90
CA GLU A 390 26.71 2.58 -27.05
C GLU A 390 28.04 3.33 -26.95
N GLU A 391 28.44 3.80 -25.77
CA GLU A 391 29.72 4.50 -25.55
C GLU A 391 30.94 3.56 -25.68
N ARG A 392 30.74 2.25 -25.62
CA ARG A 392 31.80 1.23 -25.72
C ARG A 392 31.90 0.57 -27.09
N ALA A 393 30.90 0.75 -27.94
CA ALA A 393 30.87 0.29 -29.33
C ALA A 393 31.58 1.30 -30.24
#